data_AF-A0A7S4IPD3-F1
#
_entry.id   AF-A0A7S4IPD3-F1
#
_cell.length_a   1.000
_cell.length_b   1.000
_cell.length_c   1.000
_cell.angle_alpha   90.00
_cell.angle_beta   90.00
_cell.angle_gamma   90.00
#
_symmetry.space_group_name_H-M   'P 1'
#
loop_
_entity.id
_entity.type
_entity.pdbx_description
1 polymer ?
#
loop_
_entity_poly.entity_id
_entity_poly.type
_entity_poly.pdbx_seq_one_letter_code
_entity_poly.pdbx_strand_id
1 'polypeptide(L)'
;YTNILRSIQYVNNDQDPDSTPRQMVVVCTDELSRDSLPVTTTINVVPVNDAPVVDLNGGGSGDGFDFSETFSEGGSPVPIIDQTIGSITDPDSSLLANCVISLVNSPNGANEHL
;
A
#
# COMPACT_ATOMS: atom_id res chain seq x y z
N TYR A 1 -25.48 7.90 29.62
CA TYR A 1 -24.45 6.93 29.23
C TYR A 1 -24.69 6.25 27.88
N THR A 2 -25.93 5.91 27.52
CA THR A 2 -26.23 5.27 26.21
C THR A 2 -25.78 6.07 25.00
N ASN A 3 -25.84 7.40 25.05
CA ASN A 3 -25.33 8.26 23.96
C ASN A 3 -23.81 8.19 23.79
N ILE A 4 -23.06 7.95 24.88
CA ILE A 4 -21.59 7.80 24.81
C ILE A 4 -21.25 6.46 24.19
N LEU A 5 -21.92 5.37 24.59
CA LEU A 5 -21.70 4.06 23.96
C LEU A 5 -22.06 4.06 22.47
N ARG A 6 -23.08 4.83 22.07
CA ARG A 6 -23.47 5.02 20.67
C ARG A 6 -22.47 5.84 19.85
N SER A 7 -21.60 6.63 20.48
CA SER A 7 -20.59 7.42 19.77
C SER A 7 -19.25 6.72 19.64
N ILE A 8 -19.05 5.56 20.28
CA ILE A 8 -17.80 4.81 20.19
C ILE A 8 -17.74 4.12 18.82
N GLN A 9 -16.62 4.29 18.14
CA GLN A 9 -16.33 3.68 16.84
C GLN A 9 -14.96 3.01 16.90
N TYR A 10 -14.81 1.93 16.14
CA TYR A 10 -13.51 1.35 15.84
C TYR A 10 -12.99 1.94 14.54
N VAL A 11 -11.71 2.28 14.53
CA VAL A 11 -11.01 2.79 13.36
C VAL A 11 -9.69 2.04 13.26
N ASN A 12 -9.38 1.57 12.05
CA ASN A 12 -8.05 1.12 11.65
C ASN A 12 -7.65 1.92 10.41
N ASN A 13 -6.51 2.59 10.46
CA ASN A 13 -5.99 3.41 9.35
C ASN A 13 -4.88 2.69 8.56
N ASP A 14 -4.57 1.45 8.92
CA ASP A 14 -3.64 0.61 8.17
C ASP A 14 -4.22 0.26 6.79
N GLN A 15 -3.38 0.27 5.76
CA GLN A 15 -3.77 -0.17 4.41
C GLN A 15 -3.75 -1.69 4.29
N ASP A 16 -2.91 -2.39 5.08
CA ASP A 16 -2.91 -3.86 5.21
C ASP A 16 -3.25 -4.28 6.65
N PRO A 17 -4.52 -4.18 7.05
CA PRO A 17 -4.90 -4.50 8.42
C PRO A 17 -4.90 -6.02 8.67
N ASP A 18 -4.24 -6.45 9.75
CA ASP A 18 -4.33 -7.83 10.21
C ASP A 18 -5.79 -8.30 10.40
N SER A 19 -6.10 -9.46 9.80
CA SER A 19 -7.46 -10.03 9.73
C SER A 19 -8.00 -10.62 11.04
N THR A 20 -7.21 -10.63 12.12
CA THR A 20 -7.67 -11.18 13.40
C THR A 20 -8.86 -10.36 13.94
N PRO A 21 -9.98 -10.98 14.36
CA PRO A 21 -11.09 -10.23 14.93
C PRO A 21 -10.69 -9.45 16.19
N ARG A 22 -11.20 -8.23 16.33
CA ARG A 22 -10.99 -7.40 17.52
C ARG A 22 -12.10 -7.65 18.53
N GLN A 23 -11.75 -7.92 19.78
CA GLN A 23 -12.71 -8.10 20.86
C GLN A 23 -12.69 -6.88 21.78
N MET A 24 -13.88 -6.34 22.03
CA MET A 24 -14.06 -5.20 22.93
C MET A 24 -14.93 -5.66 24.10
N VAL A 25 -14.47 -5.41 25.31
CA VAL A 25 -15.16 -5.75 26.55
C VAL A 25 -15.72 -4.47 27.16
N VAL A 26 -17.01 -4.47 27.48
CA VAL A 26 -17.70 -3.36 28.12
C VAL A 26 -18.08 -3.75 29.53
N VAL A 27 -17.66 -2.92 30.49
CA VAL A 27 -18.04 -2.99 31.90
C VAL A 27 -18.50 -1.59 32.31
N CYS A 28 -19.62 -1.50 33.02
CA CYS A 28 -20.08 -0.25 33.61
C CYS A 28 -20.03 -0.35 35.13
N THR A 29 -19.50 0.67 35.79
CA THR A 29 -19.43 0.77 37.25
C THR A 29 -20.45 1.80 37.73
N ASP A 30 -21.21 1.46 38.78
CA ASP A 30 -22.18 2.38 39.41
C ASP A 30 -21.51 3.31 40.44
N GLU A 31 -22.30 4.21 41.04
CA GLU A 31 -21.85 5.16 42.06
C GLU A 31 -21.43 4.51 43.39
N LEU A 32 -21.81 3.24 43.62
CA LEU A 32 -21.42 2.45 44.78
C LEU A 32 -20.21 1.54 44.50
N SER A 33 -19.52 1.76 43.37
CA SER A 33 -18.35 0.99 42.92
C SER A 33 -18.65 -0.49 42.64
N ARG A 34 -19.84 -0.80 42.14
CA ARG A 34 -20.17 -2.15 41.64
C ARG A 34 -20.12 -2.20 40.12
N ASP A 35 -19.40 -3.20 39.61
CA ASP A 35 -19.28 -3.45 38.19
C ASP A 35 -20.45 -4.30 37.66
N SER A 36 -20.85 -4.04 36.42
CA SER A 36 -21.67 -4.95 35.63
C SER A 36 -20.91 -6.24 35.30
N LEU A 37 -21.64 -7.28 34.89
CA LEU A 37 -20.99 -8.38 34.17
C LEU A 37 -20.35 -7.84 32.87
N PRO A 38 -19.18 -8.35 32.47
CA PRO A 38 -18.57 -7.96 31.22
C PRO A 38 -19.41 -8.45 30.04
N VAL A 39 -19.62 -7.58 29.06
CA VAL A 39 -20.26 -7.94 27.79
C VAL A 39 -19.25 -7.70 26.66
N THR A 40 -19.16 -8.65 25.73
CA THR A 40 -18.22 -8.58 24.62
C THR A 40 -18.91 -8.25 23.32
N THR A 41 -18.29 -7.39 22.52
CA THR A 41 -18.58 -7.25 21.09
C THR A 41 -17.33 -7.63 20.29
N THR A 42 -17.54 -8.19 19.10
CA THR A 42 -16.46 -8.60 18.20
C THR A 42 -16.58 -7.81 16.91
N ILE A 43 -15.47 -7.24 16.46
CA ILE A 43 -15.34 -6.61 15.15
C ILE A 43 -14.51 -7.52 14.27
N ASN A 44 -15.12 -7.98 13.18
CA ASN A 44 -14.42 -8.74 12.16
C ASN A 44 -13.70 -7.75 11.24
N VAL A 45 -12.39 -7.90 11.12
CA VAL A 45 -11.55 -7.11 10.20
C VAL A 45 -11.40 -7.93 8.92
N VAL A 46 -11.66 -7.31 7.78
CA VAL A 46 -11.52 -7.94 6.46
C VAL A 46 -10.56 -7.08 5.65
N PRO A 47 -9.27 -7.47 5.51
CA PRO A 47 -8.35 -6.76 4.63
C PRO A 47 -8.80 -6.87 3.17
N VAL A 48 -8.44 -5.87 2.38
CA VAL A 48 -8.69 -5.80 0.94
C VAL A 48 -7.35 -5.63 0.27
N ASN A 49 -7.01 -6.55 -0.63
CA ASN A 49 -5.74 -6.55 -1.34
C ASN A 49 -5.65 -5.37 -2.33
N ASP A 50 -4.60 -4.58 -2.21
CA ASP A 50 -4.20 -3.53 -3.13
C ASP A 50 -3.34 -4.08 -4.29
N ALA A 51 -3.32 -3.36 -5.41
CA ALA A 51 -2.49 -3.73 -6.55
C ALA A 51 -1.07 -3.14 -6.41
N PRO A 52 -0.03 -3.79 -6.96
CA PRO A 52 1.30 -3.19 -7.02
C PRO A 52 1.30 -1.88 -7.81
N VAL A 53 2.09 -0.92 -7.32
CA VAL A 53 2.35 0.38 -7.96
C VAL A 53 3.78 0.39 -8.47
N VAL A 54 3.96 0.71 -9.75
CA VAL A 54 5.27 0.86 -10.39
C VAL A 54 5.60 2.36 -10.48
N ASP A 55 6.73 2.75 -9.91
CA ASP A 55 7.28 4.09 -9.99
C ASP A 55 8.69 4.05 -10.58
N LEU A 56 8.85 4.55 -11.80
CA LEU A 56 10.15 4.55 -12.46
C LEU A 56 11.00 5.77 -12.09
N ASN A 57 10.43 6.86 -11.56
CA ASN A 57 11.17 8.08 -11.26
C ASN A 57 11.45 8.31 -9.77
N GLY A 58 10.77 7.58 -8.88
CA GLY A 58 10.94 7.62 -7.43
C GLY A 58 10.59 8.96 -6.77
N GLY A 59 9.80 9.80 -7.42
CA GLY A 59 9.43 11.14 -6.91
C GLY A 59 10.38 12.27 -7.31
N GLY A 60 11.19 12.09 -8.36
CA GLY A 60 11.94 13.16 -9.01
C GLY A 60 11.03 14.31 -9.50
N SER A 61 11.56 15.52 -9.62
CA SER A 61 10.78 16.72 -9.94
C SER A 61 10.04 16.62 -11.28
N GLY A 62 8.71 16.48 -11.23
CA GLY A 62 7.81 16.33 -12.36
C GLY A 62 6.72 15.28 -12.10
N ASP A 63 5.76 15.61 -11.24
CA ASP A 63 4.68 14.76 -10.69
C ASP A 63 4.16 13.67 -11.65
N GLY A 64 4.53 12.40 -11.39
CA GLY A 64 4.13 11.23 -12.15
C GLY A 64 4.95 9.99 -11.75
N PHE A 65 4.72 8.85 -12.41
CA PHE A 65 5.47 7.60 -12.22
C PHE A 65 6.47 7.31 -13.37
N ASP A 66 6.50 8.18 -14.38
CA ASP A 66 7.29 7.99 -15.60
C ASP A 66 8.72 8.49 -15.45
N PHE A 67 9.67 7.72 -16.00
CA PHE A 67 11.09 8.06 -16.07
C PHE A 67 11.49 8.45 -17.50
N SER A 68 12.41 9.41 -17.63
CA SER A 68 12.91 9.89 -18.91
C SER A 68 14.41 10.08 -18.85
N GLU A 69 15.12 9.57 -19.85
CA GLU A 69 16.58 9.62 -19.95
C GLU A 69 17.00 9.76 -21.42
N THR A 70 18.20 10.31 -21.68
CA THR A 70 18.69 10.53 -23.04
C THR A 70 19.81 9.57 -23.40
N PHE A 71 19.56 8.70 -24.37
CA PHE A 71 20.62 7.95 -25.04
C PHE A 71 21.31 8.82 -26.10
N SER A 72 22.65 8.75 -26.16
CA SER A 72 23.46 9.37 -27.21
C SER A 72 24.23 8.31 -27.99
N GLU A 73 24.30 8.45 -29.32
CA GLU A 73 25.01 7.51 -30.18
C GLU A 73 26.48 7.34 -29.75
N GLY A 74 26.94 6.08 -29.68
CA GLY A 74 28.28 5.73 -29.19
C GLY A 74 28.47 5.86 -27.68
N GLY A 75 27.42 6.26 -26.95
CA GLY A 75 27.40 6.30 -25.49
C GLY A 75 27.17 4.94 -24.85
N SER A 76 27.23 4.93 -23.52
CA SER A 76 26.86 3.77 -22.71
C SER A 76 25.34 3.51 -22.75
N PRO A 77 24.89 2.28 -22.48
CA PRO A 77 23.47 2.00 -22.22
C PRO A 77 22.91 2.88 -21.11
N VAL A 78 21.67 3.31 -21.26
CA VAL A 78 20.95 4.14 -20.28
C VAL A 78 19.96 3.28 -19.48
N PRO A 79 19.75 3.57 -18.19
CA PRO A 79 18.72 2.88 -17.42
C PRO A 79 17.32 3.28 -17.88
N ILE A 80 16.32 2.45 -17.56
CA ILE A 80 14.89 2.71 -17.81
C ILE A 80 14.13 3.10 -16.52
N ILE A 81 14.86 3.26 -15.43
CA ILE A 81 14.35 3.54 -14.09
C ILE A 81 15.40 4.38 -13.35
N ASP A 82 14.95 5.26 -12.47
CA ASP A 82 15.84 5.93 -11.52
C ASP A 82 16.51 4.87 -10.63
N GLN A 83 17.82 4.77 -10.73
CA GLN A 83 18.59 3.72 -10.06
C GLN A 83 18.73 3.95 -8.55
N THR A 84 18.38 5.12 -8.05
CA THR A 84 18.47 5.47 -6.63
C THR A 84 17.14 5.39 -5.91
N ILE A 85 16.04 5.79 -6.57
CA ILE A 85 14.73 5.95 -5.93
C ILE A 85 13.57 5.28 -6.67
N GLY A 86 13.74 4.83 -7.91
CA GLY A 86 12.70 4.08 -8.63
C GLY A 86 12.36 2.76 -7.93
N SER A 87 11.07 2.41 -7.88
CA SER A 87 10.59 1.29 -7.07
C SER A 87 9.31 0.64 -7.61
N ILE A 88 9.05 -0.57 -7.15
CA ILE A 88 7.74 -1.22 -7.25
C ILE A 88 7.31 -1.50 -5.83
N THR A 89 6.14 -1.03 -5.45
CA THR A 89 5.60 -1.17 -4.09
C THR A 89 4.24 -1.85 -4.14
N ASP A 90 3.92 -2.61 -3.10
CA ASP A 90 2.62 -3.23 -2.90
C ASP A 90 2.35 -3.16 -1.39
N PRO A 91 1.24 -2.52 -0.96
CA PRO A 91 0.95 -2.32 0.46
C PRO A 91 0.83 -3.62 1.27
N ASP A 92 0.32 -4.70 0.66
CA ASP A 92 0.01 -5.97 1.32
C ASP A 92 1.18 -6.96 1.28
N SER A 93 2.11 -6.79 0.34
CA SER A 93 3.11 -7.81 0.05
C SER A 93 4.43 -7.25 -0.49
N SER A 94 5.54 -7.90 -0.11
CA SER A 94 6.85 -7.67 -0.75
C SER A 94 7.14 -8.63 -1.91
N LEU A 95 6.24 -9.58 -2.17
CA LEU A 95 6.40 -10.59 -3.22
C LEU A 95 5.58 -10.22 -4.46
N LEU A 96 6.26 -10.09 -5.59
CA LEU A 96 5.66 -9.86 -6.90
C LEU A 96 5.68 -11.15 -7.71
N ALA A 97 4.55 -11.48 -8.36
CA ALA A 97 4.44 -12.70 -9.17
C ALA A 97 5.08 -12.53 -10.57
N ASN A 98 4.82 -11.40 -11.24
CA ASN A 98 5.35 -11.12 -12.56
C ASN A 98 5.39 -9.62 -12.84
N CYS A 99 6.31 -9.21 -13.72
CA CYS A 99 6.35 -7.89 -14.34
C CYS A 99 6.68 -8.08 -15.83
N VAL A 100 6.07 -7.31 -16.71
CA VAL A 100 6.30 -7.40 -18.16
C VAL A 100 6.84 -6.06 -18.65
N ILE A 101 8.00 -6.10 -19.31
CA ILE A 101 8.64 -4.94 -19.93
C ILE A 101 8.68 -5.20 -21.44
N SER A 102 8.25 -4.22 -22.23
CA SER A 102 8.22 -4.32 -23.69
C SER A 102 8.74 -3.05 -24.34
N LEU A 103 9.66 -3.18 -25.29
CA LEU A 103 10.03 -2.10 -26.19
C LEU A 103 8.97 -1.99 -27.29
N VAL A 104 8.12 -0.96 -27.22
CA VAL A 104 6.96 -0.82 -28.12
C VAL A 104 7.32 -0.15 -29.44
N ASN A 105 8.31 0.75 -29.42
CA ASN A 105 8.78 1.47 -30.61
C ASN A 105 10.28 1.25 -30.79
N SER A 106 10.63 0.48 -31.83
CA SER A 106 12.02 0.14 -32.18
C SER A 106 12.28 0.45 -33.66
N PRO A 107 12.42 1.73 -34.05
CA PRO A 107 12.55 2.14 -35.45
C PRO A 107 13.74 1.51 -36.20
N ASN A 108 14.81 1.14 -35.49
CA ASN A 108 15.99 0.46 -36.04
C ASN A 108 15.93 -1.08 -35.90
N GLY A 109 14.78 -1.62 -35.52
CA GLY A 109 14.52 -3.07 -35.46
C GLY A 109 15.49 -3.80 -34.52
N ALA A 110 16.17 -4.82 -35.04
CA ALA A 110 17.09 -5.68 -34.27
C ALA A 110 18.28 -4.94 -33.63
N ASN A 111 18.52 -3.67 -34.01
CA ASN A 111 19.55 -2.84 -33.38
C ASN A 111 19.08 -2.23 -32.04
N GLU A 112 17.80 -2.33 -31.70
CA GLU A 112 17.24 -1.86 -30.43
C GLU A 112 16.71 -3.06 -29.63
N HIS A 113 17.19 -3.20 -28.40
CA HIS A 113 16.83 -4.29 -27.50
C HIS A 113 16.92 -3.84 -26.05
N LEU A 114 16.26 -4.60 -25.17
CA LEU A 114 16.37 -4.50 -23.72
C LEU A 114 17.43 -5.48 -23.21
#